data_AF-A0A970H4M7-F1
#
_entry.id   AF-A0A970H4M7-F1
#
_cell.length_a   1.000
_cell.length_b   1.000
_cell.length_c   1.000
_cell.angle_alpha   90.00
_cell.angle_beta   90.00
_cell.angle_gamma   90.00
#
_symmetry.space_group_name_H-M   'P 1'
#
loop_
_entity.id
_entity.type
_entity.pdbx_description
1 polymer ?
#
loop_
_entity_poly.entity_id
_entity_poly.type
_entity_poly.pdbx_seq_one_letter_code
_entity_poly.pdbx_strand_id
1 'polypeptide(L)'
;MSWIDLACLTVMLWCAARGYLGGLWGTLLHLTLTLLALLAAFYFHKPLLTFLNNEWNFESAFVAWYTRLGQTVPALGQAGRWQPGLSAQSAYLAKLFVPELTALPVSTRESLLFLFGTLLARMAAFAVFFLFFAVLARYSMLCANREVPVKVNEWQRLGGMLLGLCHGFALSLVIWLFCDVAVALFRFGALGEDIRSSYMSHAFLLIVRFFR
;
A
#
# COMPACT_ATOMS: atom_id res chain seq x y z
N MET A 1 -20.75 4.80 5.89
CA MET A 1 -19.34 5.16 6.07
C MET A 1 -18.66 3.94 6.63
N SER A 2 -17.69 3.37 5.91
CA SER A 2 -17.07 2.08 6.30
C SER A 2 -16.15 2.24 7.52
N TRP A 3 -15.82 1.14 8.20
CA TRP A 3 -14.81 1.16 9.27
C TRP A 3 -13.44 1.57 8.74
N ILE A 4 -13.16 1.24 7.48
CA ILE A 4 -11.94 1.63 6.78
C ILE A 4 -11.91 3.14 6.51
N ASP A 5 -13.03 3.75 6.13
CA ASP A 5 -13.12 5.20 5.95
C ASP A 5 -12.85 5.93 7.27
N LEU A 6 -13.36 5.39 8.39
CA LEU A 6 -13.08 5.92 9.73
C LEU A 6 -11.59 5.79 10.10
N ALA A 7 -10.97 4.65 9.80
CA ALA A 7 -9.54 4.45 10.01
C ALA A 7 -8.70 5.41 9.15
N CYS A 8 -9.05 5.60 7.88
CA CYS A 8 -8.37 6.57 7.02
C CYS A 8 -8.57 8.01 7.51
N LEU A 9 -9.76 8.38 7.96
CA LEU A 9 -10.06 9.71 8.49
C LEU A 9 -9.28 9.98 9.78
N THR A 10 -9.17 9.00 10.68
CA THR A 10 -8.35 9.13 11.90
C THR A 10 -6.87 9.32 11.57
N VAL A 11 -6.33 8.61 10.59
CA VAL A 11 -4.96 8.82 10.08
C VAL A 11 -4.79 10.23 9.49
N MET A 12 -5.74 10.69 8.68
CA MET A 12 -5.71 12.04 8.10
C MET A 12 -5.72 13.13 9.17
N LEU A 13 -6.62 13.03 10.15
CA LEU A 13 -6.73 13.98 11.25
C LEU A 13 -5.48 13.96 12.14
N TRP A 14 -4.91 12.77 12.40
CA TRP A 14 -3.65 12.63 13.12
C TRP A 14 -2.50 13.34 12.41
N CYS A 15 -2.38 13.15 11.09
CA CYS A 15 -1.37 13.83 10.29
C CYS A 15 -1.61 15.34 10.21
N ALA A 16 -2.87 15.78 10.13
CA ALA A 16 -3.22 17.21 10.17
C ALA A 16 -2.84 17.84 11.51
N ALA A 17 -3.13 17.18 12.64
CA ALA A 17 -2.73 17.63 13.97
C ALA A 17 -1.21 17.69 14.12
N ARG A 18 -0.49 16.67 13.65
CA ARG A 18 0.98 16.68 13.61
C ARG A 18 1.53 17.81 12.73
N GLY A 19 0.92 18.06 11.58
CA GLY A 19 1.34 19.12 10.69
C GLY A 19 1.10 20.51 11.28
N TYR A 20 0.00 20.68 12.01
CA TYR A 20 -0.29 21.90 12.75
C TYR A 20 0.76 22.17 13.85
N LEU A 21 1.22 21.13 14.55
CA LEU A 21 2.25 21.22 15.57
C LEU A 21 3.67 21.40 14.99
N GLY A 22 3.97 20.72 13.88
CA GLY A 22 5.28 20.74 13.22
C GLY A 22 5.50 21.90 12.24
N GLY A 23 4.44 22.66 11.92
CA GLY A 23 4.48 23.75 10.96
C GLY A 23 4.61 23.30 9.50
N LEU A 24 4.42 24.24 8.58
CA LEU A 24 4.42 24.01 7.13
C LEU A 24 5.72 23.36 6.66
N TRP A 25 6.87 23.92 7.01
CA TRP A 25 8.16 23.43 6.54
C TRP A 25 8.49 22.03 7.02
N GLY A 26 8.25 21.74 8.31
CA GLY A 26 8.44 20.41 8.86
C GLY A 26 7.55 19.39 8.14
N THR A 27 6.29 19.75 7.90
CA THR A 27 5.33 18.86 7.24
C THR A 27 5.65 18.66 5.76
N LEU A 28 6.06 19.72 5.07
CA LEU A 28 6.49 19.64 3.67
C LEU A 28 7.71 18.72 3.53
N LEU A 29 8.70 18.86 4.41
CA LEU A 29 9.88 18.00 4.43
C LEU A 29 9.47 16.54 4.64
N HIS A 30 8.54 16.26 5.56
CA HIS A 30 8.04 14.90 5.80
C HIS A 30 7.32 14.34 4.58
N LEU A 31 6.50 15.16 3.93
CA LEU A 31 5.80 14.80 2.70
C LEU A 31 6.80 14.53 1.56
N THR A 32 7.80 15.38 1.37
CA THR A 32 8.80 15.18 0.31
C THR A 32 9.63 13.93 0.56
N LEU A 33 10.08 13.67 1.80
CA LEU A 33 10.81 12.45 2.10
C LEU A 33 9.96 11.18 1.96
N THR A 34 8.68 11.22 2.30
CA THR A 34 7.79 10.06 2.10
C THR A 34 7.53 9.80 0.62
N LEU A 35 7.37 10.85 -0.19
CA LEU A 35 7.31 10.72 -1.66
C LEU A 35 8.61 10.15 -2.23
N LEU A 36 9.77 10.61 -1.72
CA LEU A 36 11.08 10.11 -2.14
C LEU A 36 11.28 8.64 -1.71
N ALA A 37 10.81 8.26 -0.53
CA ALA A 37 10.79 6.87 -0.06
C ALA A 37 9.91 5.98 -0.94
N LEU A 38 8.77 6.48 -1.42
CA LEU A 38 7.91 5.78 -2.36
C LEU A 38 8.63 5.54 -3.71
N LEU A 39 9.28 6.58 -4.25
CA LEU A 39 10.06 6.48 -5.49
C LEU A 39 11.24 5.52 -5.32
N ALA A 40 11.96 5.61 -4.20
CA ALA A 40 13.06 4.70 -3.88
C ALA A 40 12.56 3.25 -3.77
N ALA A 41 11.47 3.00 -3.04
CA ALA A 41 10.87 1.68 -2.95
C ALA A 41 10.45 1.15 -4.33
N PHE A 42 9.89 2.01 -5.19
CA PHE A 42 9.53 1.62 -6.55
C PHE A 42 10.75 1.35 -7.44
N TYR A 43 11.86 2.05 -7.26
CA TYR A 43 13.07 1.78 -8.03
C TYR A 43 13.78 0.50 -7.54
N PHE A 44 13.91 0.34 -6.22
CA PHE A 44 14.68 -0.74 -5.61
C PHE A 44 13.90 -2.06 -5.44
N HIS A 45 12.57 -2.09 -5.56
CA HIS A 45 11.83 -3.35 -5.39
C HIS A 45 12.27 -4.43 -6.38
N LYS A 46 12.50 -4.09 -7.67
CA LYS A 46 12.91 -5.06 -8.69
C LYS A 46 14.29 -5.68 -8.43
N PRO A 47 15.39 -4.89 -8.36
CA PRO A 47 16.72 -5.49 -8.17
C PRO A 47 16.80 -6.29 -6.87
N LEU A 48 16.06 -5.87 -5.84
CA LEU A 48 16.07 -6.55 -4.56
C LEU A 48 15.23 -7.82 -4.55
N LEU A 49 14.06 -7.83 -5.21
CA LEU A 49 13.32 -9.08 -5.46
C LEU A 49 14.18 -10.09 -6.24
N THR A 50 14.92 -9.62 -7.24
CA THR A 50 15.87 -10.48 -7.98
C THR A 50 16.94 -11.05 -7.04
N PHE A 51 17.52 -10.24 -6.16
CA PHE A 51 18.47 -10.71 -5.15
C PHE A 51 17.85 -11.75 -4.19
N LEU A 52 16.69 -11.46 -3.62
CA LEU A 52 15.98 -12.37 -2.72
C LEU A 52 15.59 -13.69 -3.40
N ASN A 53 15.23 -13.63 -4.68
CA ASN A 53 14.93 -14.83 -5.44
C ASN A 53 16.19 -15.65 -5.75
N ASN A 54 17.30 -15.00 -6.11
CA ASN A 54 18.55 -15.69 -6.41
C ASN A 54 19.18 -16.34 -5.17
N GLU A 55 19.14 -15.66 -4.03
CA GLU A 55 19.75 -16.16 -2.80
C GLU A 55 18.83 -17.10 -2.02
N TRP A 56 17.55 -16.73 -1.88
CA TRP A 56 16.64 -17.38 -0.93
C TRP A 56 15.44 -18.05 -1.61
N ASN A 57 15.35 -18.02 -2.94
CA ASN A 57 14.19 -18.52 -3.68
C ASN A 57 12.88 -17.96 -3.10
N PHE A 58 12.90 -16.68 -2.68
CA PHE A 58 11.85 -16.10 -1.84
C PHE A 58 10.45 -16.22 -2.45
N GLU A 59 10.27 -15.84 -3.72
CA GLU A 59 8.97 -15.95 -4.38
C GLU A 59 8.47 -17.40 -4.41
N SER A 60 9.32 -18.38 -4.72
CA SER A 60 8.88 -19.79 -4.79
C SER A 60 8.62 -20.38 -3.40
N ALA A 61 9.42 -20.02 -2.39
CA ALA A 61 9.19 -20.41 -1.00
C ALA A 61 7.90 -19.79 -0.44
N PHE A 62 7.65 -18.51 -0.73
CA PHE A 62 6.45 -17.80 -0.32
C PHE A 62 5.20 -18.35 -1.02
N VAL A 63 5.28 -18.59 -2.33
CA VAL A 63 4.18 -19.20 -3.10
C VAL A 63 3.93 -20.63 -2.63
N ALA A 64 4.96 -21.42 -2.32
CA ALA A 64 4.80 -22.77 -1.77
C ALA A 64 4.14 -22.76 -0.38
N TRP A 65 4.51 -21.81 0.47
CA TRP A 65 3.84 -21.59 1.76
C TRP A 65 2.37 -21.17 1.56
N TYR A 66 2.11 -20.23 0.66
CA TYR A 66 0.78 -19.71 0.37
C TYR A 66 -0.15 -20.78 -0.23
N THR A 67 0.35 -21.57 -1.18
CA THR A 67 -0.42 -22.66 -1.79
C THR A 67 -0.75 -23.76 -0.79
N ARG A 68 0.17 -24.10 0.13
CA ARG A 68 -0.11 -25.02 1.26
C ARG A 68 -1.19 -24.47 2.19
N LEU A 69 -1.17 -23.18 2.52
CA LEU A 69 -2.23 -22.53 3.28
C LEU A 69 -3.57 -22.49 2.53
N GLY A 70 -3.54 -22.24 1.22
CA GLY A 70 -4.72 -22.27 0.36
C GLY A 70 -5.34 -23.68 0.25
N GLN A 71 -4.54 -24.73 0.43
CA GLN A 71 -4.99 -26.13 0.45
C GLN A 71 -5.56 -26.55 1.82
N THR A 72 -5.12 -25.95 2.92
CA THR A 72 -5.59 -26.29 4.28
C THR A 72 -6.85 -25.54 4.72
N VAL A 73 -7.33 -24.55 3.96
CA VAL A 73 -8.62 -23.88 4.21
C VAL A 73 -9.75 -24.67 3.53
N PRO A 74 -10.60 -25.39 4.27
CA PRO A 74 -11.73 -26.10 3.68
C PRO A 74 -12.81 -25.08 3.33
N ALA A 75 -12.91 -24.68 2.05
CA ALA A 75 -14.10 -24.13 1.36
C ALA A 75 -13.76 -23.28 0.11
N LEU A 76 -12.70 -23.60 -0.65
CA LEU A 76 -12.58 -23.10 -2.03
C LEU A 76 -13.43 -23.90 -3.04
N GLY A 77 -14.27 -24.81 -2.56
CA GLY A 77 -15.18 -25.60 -3.37
C GLY A 77 -16.54 -25.71 -2.69
N GLN A 78 -17.36 -24.67 -2.79
CA GLN A 78 -18.81 -24.77 -3.00
C GLN A 78 -19.46 -23.38 -2.94
N ALA A 79 -20.37 -23.18 -3.90
CA ALA A 79 -21.43 -22.17 -3.97
C ALA A 79 -21.02 -20.68 -4.11
N GLY A 80 -21.23 -20.18 -5.33
CA GLY A 80 -21.54 -18.77 -5.59
C GLY A 80 -20.64 -18.11 -6.62
N ARG A 81 -21.01 -18.23 -7.91
CA ARG A 81 -20.66 -17.31 -9.02
C ARG A 81 -19.40 -16.44 -8.78
N TRP A 82 -18.23 -17.06 -8.65
CA TRP A 82 -16.98 -16.33 -8.68
C TRP A 82 -16.64 -16.07 -10.15
N GLN A 83 -16.77 -14.83 -10.61
CA GLN A 83 -15.84 -14.35 -11.62
C GLN A 83 -14.52 -14.14 -10.86
N PRO A 84 -13.45 -14.90 -11.13
CA PRO A 84 -12.13 -14.64 -10.58
C PRO A 84 -11.55 -13.42 -11.30
N GLY A 85 -12.18 -12.27 -11.11
CA GLY A 85 -11.69 -10.99 -11.55
C GLY A 85 -10.99 -10.33 -10.37
N LEU A 86 -9.70 -10.06 -10.52
CA LEU A 86 -9.05 -9.00 -9.75
C LEU A 86 -9.97 -7.77 -9.75
N SER A 87 -10.16 -7.12 -8.60
CA SER A 87 -10.79 -5.80 -8.54
C SER A 87 -10.14 -4.89 -9.59
N ALA A 88 -10.86 -3.93 -10.15
CA ALA A 88 -10.28 -3.03 -11.15
C ALA A 88 -8.98 -2.35 -10.63
N GLN A 89 -8.87 -2.14 -9.31
CA GLN A 89 -7.66 -1.65 -8.65
C GLN A 89 -6.54 -2.68 -8.61
N SER A 90 -6.79 -3.90 -8.11
CA SER A 90 -5.78 -4.96 -8.03
C SER A 90 -5.31 -5.43 -9.41
N ALA A 91 -6.15 -5.35 -10.44
CA ALA A 91 -5.78 -5.60 -11.84
C ALA A 91 -4.78 -4.54 -12.36
N TYR A 92 -4.92 -3.29 -11.92
CA TYR A 92 -3.97 -2.22 -12.26
C TYR A 92 -2.62 -2.42 -11.55
N LEU A 93 -2.65 -2.78 -10.26
CA LEU A 93 -1.43 -3.12 -9.51
C LEU A 93 -0.73 -4.34 -10.09
N ALA A 94 -1.48 -5.36 -10.51
CA ALA A 94 -0.92 -6.53 -11.19
C ALA A 94 -0.19 -6.17 -12.49
N LYS A 95 -0.74 -5.26 -13.30
CA LYS A 95 -0.06 -4.73 -14.49
C LYS A 95 1.24 -3.99 -14.14
N LEU A 96 1.26 -3.25 -13.04
CA LEU A 96 2.41 -2.44 -12.65
C LEU A 96 3.56 -3.29 -12.10
N PHE A 97 3.26 -4.23 -11.20
CA PHE A 97 4.27 -5.03 -10.50
C PHE A 97 4.63 -6.33 -11.23
N VAL A 98 3.74 -6.84 -12.08
CA VAL A 98 3.87 -8.15 -12.72
C VAL A 98 3.35 -8.15 -14.17
N PRO A 99 3.90 -7.31 -15.06
CA PRO A 99 3.40 -7.19 -16.43
C PRO A 99 3.49 -8.51 -17.21
N GLU A 100 4.54 -9.30 -16.98
CA GLU A 100 4.80 -10.60 -17.62
C GLU A 100 3.69 -11.63 -17.36
N LEU A 101 3.05 -11.54 -16.20
CA LEU A 101 2.01 -12.48 -15.77
C LEU A 101 0.61 -12.09 -16.29
N THR A 102 0.43 -10.87 -16.79
CA THR A 102 -0.82 -10.43 -17.44
C THR A 102 -0.97 -10.93 -18.88
N ALA A 103 0.10 -11.46 -19.47
CA ALA A 103 0.11 -12.02 -20.83
C ALA A 103 -0.23 -13.52 -20.86
N LEU A 104 -0.22 -14.21 -19.71
CA LEU A 104 -0.47 -15.65 -19.64
C LEU A 104 -1.99 -15.92 -19.55
N PRO A 105 -2.56 -16.78 -20.42
CA PRO A 105 -3.96 -17.15 -20.35
C PRO A 105 -4.20 -17.92 -19.05
N VAL A 106 -4.96 -17.30 -18.15
CA VAL A 106 -5.26 -17.85 -16.83
C VAL A 106 -6.33 -18.94 -16.98
N SER A 107 -5.92 -20.14 -17.38
CA SER A 107 -6.83 -21.24 -17.70
C SER A 107 -7.07 -22.19 -16.52
N THR A 108 -6.24 -22.17 -15.48
CA THR A 108 -6.32 -23.11 -14.35
C THR A 108 -6.34 -22.42 -12.98
N ARG A 109 -7.06 -23.01 -12.02
CA ARG A 109 -7.14 -22.51 -10.63
C ARG A 109 -5.78 -22.44 -9.93
N GLU A 110 -4.87 -23.35 -10.27
CA GLU A 110 -3.51 -23.36 -9.73
C GLU A 110 -2.67 -22.19 -10.27
N SER A 111 -2.83 -21.85 -11.56
CA SER A 111 -2.18 -20.68 -12.13
C SER A 111 -2.63 -19.37 -11.49
N LEU A 112 -3.93 -19.26 -11.12
CA LEU A 112 -4.46 -18.12 -10.36
C LEU A 112 -3.82 -18.01 -8.97
N LEU A 113 -3.75 -19.11 -8.22
CA LEU A 113 -3.15 -19.09 -6.88
C LEU A 113 -1.66 -18.72 -6.92
N PHE A 114 -0.96 -19.19 -7.96
CA PHE A 114 0.43 -18.82 -8.21
C PHE A 114 0.56 -17.31 -8.50
N LEU A 115 -0.25 -16.79 -9.42
CA LEU A 115 -0.33 -15.36 -9.77
C LEU A 115 -0.55 -14.47 -8.54
N PHE A 116 -1.53 -14.84 -7.71
CA PHE A 116 -1.86 -14.13 -6.48
C PHE A 116 -0.73 -14.19 -5.45
N GLY A 117 -0.08 -15.35 -5.29
CA GLY A 117 1.07 -15.52 -4.41
C GLY A 117 2.26 -14.65 -4.83
N THR A 118 2.57 -14.60 -6.14
CA THR A 118 3.63 -13.74 -6.68
C THR A 118 3.31 -12.26 -6.49
N LEU A 119 2.08 -11.83 -6.78
CA LEU A 119 1.66 -10.44 -6.56
C LEU A 119 1.81 -10.03 -5.09
N LEU A 120 1.39 -10.90 -4.17
CA LEU A 120 1.51 -10.67 -2.73
C LEU A 120 2.97 -10.57 -2.30
N ALA A 121 3.84 -11.48 -2.76
CA ALA A 121 5.26 -11.45 -2.44
C ALA A 121 5.90 -10.12 -2.87
N ARG A 122 5.59 -9.64 -4.08
CA ARG A 122 6.13 -8.38 -4.59
C ARG A 122 5.57 -7.16 -3.87
N MET A 123 4.29 -7.17 -3.50
CA MET A 123 3.70 -6.09 -2.72
C MET A 123 4.19 -6.07 -1.27
N ALA A 124 4.37 -7.24 -0.65
CA ALA A 124 4.96 -7.34 0.69
C ALA A 124 6.40 -6.83 0.68
N ALA A 125 7.20 -7.21 -0.31
CA ALA A 125 8.54 -6.66 -0.50
C ALA A 125 8.48 -5.13 -0.63
N PHE A 126 7.65 -4.61 -1.54
CA PHE A 126 7.47 -3.17 -1.71
C PHE A 126 7.06 -2.46 -0.41
N ALA A 127 6.13 -3.02 0.37
CA ALA A 127 5.71 -2.50 1.67
C ALA A 127 6.88 -2.40 2.65
N VAL A 128 7.65 -3.48 2.78
CA VAL A 128 8.81 -3.54 3.67
C VAL A 128 9.84 -2.48 3.28
N PHE A 129 10.12 -2.30 1.99
CA PHE A 129 11.07 -1.27 1.53
C PHE A 129 10.55 0.14 1.71
N PHE A 130 9.27 0.38 1.41
CA PHE A 130 8.65 1.67 1.67
C PHE A 130 8.76 2.02 3.16
N LEU A 131 8.44 1.08 4.05
CA LEU A 131 8.59 1.28 5.50
C LEU A 131 10.04 1.49 5.89
N PHE A 132 10.99 0.73 5.35
CA PHE A 132 12.42 0.89 5.61
C PHE A 132 12.90 2.30 5.23
N PHE A 133 12.63 2.76 4.01
CA PHE A 133 13.02 4.09 3.56
C PHE A 133 12.27 5.20 4.30
N ALA A 134 11.00 5.01 4.64
CA ALA A 134 10.24 5.98 5.43
C ALA A 134 10.78 6.10 6.87
N VAL A 135 11.17 5.00 7.50
CA VAL A 135 11.82 4.99 8.82
C VAL A 135 13.20 5.63 8.74
N LEU A 136 14.00 5.28 7.71
CA LEU A 136 15.32 5.86 7.50
C LEU A 136 15.25 7.37 7.27
N ALA A 137 14.30 7.82 6.44
CA ALA A 137 14.00 9.23 6.23
C ALA A 137 13.65 9.93 7.54
N ARG A 138 12.74 9.35 8.34
CA ARG A 138 12.36 9.91 9.64
C ARG A 138 13.53 9.97 10.61
N TYR A 139 14.37 8.93 10.64
CA TYR A 139 15.56 8.89 11.47
C TYR A 139 16.57 9.97 11.06
N SER A 140 16.79 10.14 9.75
CA SER A 140 17.68 11.19 9.22
C SER A 140 17.21 12.60 9.62
N MET A 141 15.89 12.85 9.61
CA MET A 141 15.33 14.11 10.08
C MET A 141 15.49 14.34 11.57
N LEU A 142 15.32 13.29 12.39
CA LEU A 142 15.51 13.39 13.84
C LEU A 142 16.96 13.72 14.18
N CYS A 143 17.93 13.21 13.43
CA CYS A 143 19.33 13.59 13.56
C CYS A 143 19.60 15.04 13.10
N ALA A 144 18.91 15.51 12.06
CA ALA A 144 19.11 16.84 11.50
C ALA A 144 18.42 17.96 12.32
N ASN A 145 17.25 17.71 12.90
CA ASN A 145 16.43 18.71 13.62
C ASN A 145 16.74 18.79 15.13
N ARG A 146 17.95 18.45 15.56
CA ARG A 146 18.30 18.43 16.99
C ARG A 146 18.37 19.81 17.64
N GLU A 147 18.18 20.90 16.89
CA GLU A 147 18.37 22.25 17.41
C GLU A 147 17.22 23.19 16.99
N VAL A 148 16.69 23.86 18.02
CA VAL A 148 15.84 25.06 18.02
C VAL A 148 14.32 24.86 17.88
N PRO A 149 13.54 25.02 18.97
CA PRO A 149 12.11 25.25 18.90
C PRO A 149 11.84 26.64 18.31
N VAL A 150 11.59 26.70 17.00
CA VAL A 150 11.18 27.94 16.33
C VAL A 150 9.73 28.23 16.72
N LYS A 151 9.44 29.44 17.19
CA LYS A 151 8.06 29.94 17.35
C LYS A 151 7.40 29.99 15.96
N VAL A 152 6.57 29.00 15.68
CA VAL A 152 5.90 28.84 14.38
C VAL A 152 4.75 29.84 14.27
N ASN A 153 4.74 30.64 13.21
CA ASN A 153 3.66 31.59 12.93
C ASN A 153 2.35 30.85 12.63
N GLU A 154 1.19 31.46 12.93
CA GLU A 154 -0.12 30.79 12.79
C GLU A 154 -0.40 30.35 11.34
N TRP A 155 0.01 31.17 10.36
CA TRP A 155 -0.03 30.80 8.93
C TRP A 155 0.77 29.54 8.60
N GLN A 156 1.93 29.36 9.24
CA GLN A 156 2.74 28.15 9.06
C GLN A 156 2.07 26.94 9.72
N ARG A 157 1.32 27.12 10.81
CA ARG A 157 0.57 26.02 11.46
C ARG A 157 -0.61 25.59 10.61
N LEU A 158 -1.39 26.54 10.09
CA LEU A 158 -2.51 26.26 9.17
C LEU A 158 -2.03 25.61 7.87
N GLY A 159 -0.93 26.11 7.29
CA GLY A 159 -0.30 25.48 6.14
C GLY A 159 0.21 24.07 6.43
N GLY A 160 0.81 23.86 7.60
CA GLY A 160 1.21 22.53 8.09
C GLY A 160 0.03 21.59 8.27
N MET A 161 -1.10 22.07 8.77
CA MET A 161 -2.34 21.27 8.89
C MET A 161 -2.83 20.78 7.53
N LEU A 162 -2.89 21.67 6.52
CA LEU A 162 -3.31 21.33 5.16
C LEU A 162 -2.37 20.29 4.52
N LEU A 163 -1.05 20.53 4.58
CA LEU A 163 -0.08 19.54 4.08
C LEU A 163 -0.12 18.23 4.86
N GLY A 164 -0.38 18.28 6.16
CA GLY A 164 -0.53 17.11 7.01
C GLY A 164 -1.73 16.28 6.59
N LEU A 165 -2.84 16.92 6.23
CA LEU A 165 -4.02 16.24 5.70
C LEU A 165 -3.72 15.58 4.35
N CYS A 166 -3.06 16.28 3.43
CA CYS A 166 -2.61 15.70 2.15
C CYS A 166 -1.68 14.49 2.35
N HIS A 167 -0.73 14.59 3.29
CA HIS A 167 0.17 13.50 3.64
C HIS A 167 -0.59 12.31 4.24
N GLY A 168 -1.51 12.55 5.17
CA GLY A 168 -2.34 11.51 5.76
C GLY A 168 -3.26 10.84 4.74
N PHE A 169 -3.73 11.59 3.75
CA PHE A 169 -4.50 11.06 2.61
C PHE A 169 -3.65 10.13 1.75
N ALA A 170 -2.44 10.55 1.38
CA ALA A 170 -1.50 9.72 0.62
C ALA A 170 -1.14 8.42 1.38
N LEU A 171 -0.85 8.50 2.68
CA LEU A 171 -0.61 7.33 3.51
C LEU A 171 -1.82 6.40 3.58
N SER A 172 -3.01 6.97 3.75
CA SER A 172 -4.26 6.19 3.80
C SER A 172 -4.50 5.43 2.50
N LEU A 173 -4.22 6.05 1.34
CA LEU A 173 -4.29 5.36 0.04
C LEU A 173 -3.29 4.20 -0.05
N VAL A 174 -2.05 4.40 0.39
CA VAL A 174 -1.03 3.35 0.39
C VAL A 174 -1.44 2.17 1.29
N ILE A 175 -1.88 2.46 2.51
CA ILE A 175 -2.36 1.43 3.45
C ILE A 175 -3.58 0.70 2.86
N TRP A 176 -4.53 1.44 2.30
CA TRP A 176 -5.71 0.87 1.66
C TRP A 176 -5.35 -0.06 0.50
N LEU A 177 -4.36 0.29 -0.34
CA LEU A 177 -3.89 -0.57 -1.43
C LEU A 177 -3.32 -1.90 -0.91
N PHE A 178 -2.57 -1.87 0.20
CA PHE A 178 -2.11 -3.10 0.86
C PHE A 178 -3.28 -3.92 1.42
N CYS A 179 -4.29 -3.26 2.02
CA CYS A 179 -5.48 -3.92 2.51
C CYS A 179 -6.33 -4.56 1.40
N ASP A 180 -6.52 -3.91 0.25
CA ASP A 180 -7.28 -4.46 -0.89
C ASP A 180 -6.63 -5.75 -1.40
N VAL A 181 -5.30 -5.76 -1.50
CA VAL A 181 -4.54 -6.97 -1.90
C VAL A 181 -4.64 -8.04 -0.83
N ALA A 182 -4.49 -7.70 0.46
CA ALA A 182 -4.64 -8.66 1.55
C ALA A 182 -6.06 -9.29 1.57
N VAL A 183 -7.10 -8.51 1.35
CA VAL A 183 -8.49 -9.00 1.29
C VAL A 183 -8.78 -9.83 0.05
N ALA A 184 -8.12 -9.54 -1.08
CA ALA A 184 -8.19 -10.43 -2.25
C ALA A 184 -7.65 -11.83 -1.94
N LEU A 185 -6.76 -11.95 -0.95
CA LEU A 185 -6.00 -13.17 -0.65
C LEU A 185 -6.54 -13.97 0.55
N PHE A 186 -7.12 -13.27 1.52
CA PHE A 186 -7.71 -13.84 2.72
C PHE A 186 -9.20 -13.52 2.73
N ARG A 187 -10.05 -14.56 2.80
CA ARG A 187 -11.52 -14.41 2.86
C ARG A 187 -11.93 -13.68 4.14
N PHE A 188 -11.92 -12.36 4.10
CA PHE A 188 -12.48 -11.52 5.14
C PHE A 188 -13.85 -11.03 4.64
N GLY A 189 -14.89 -11.86 4.77
CA GLY A 189 -16.21 -11.63 4.16
C GLY A 189 -16.74 -10.20 4.35
N ALA A 190 -17.06 -9.82 5.59
CA ALA A 190 -17.56 -8.48 5.90
C ALA A 190 -16.52 -7.37 5.63
N LEU A 191 -15.23 -7.64 5.85
CA LEU A 191 -14.16 -6.67 5.65
C LEU A 191 -13.98 -6.30 4.17
N GLY A 192 -14.18 -7.25 3.25
CA GLY A 192 -14.00 -7.02 1.83
C GLY A 192 -15.12 -6.25 1.17
N GLU A 193 -16.35 -6.40 1.65
CA GLU A 193 -17.45 -5.52 1.25
C GLU A 193 -17.24 -4.09 1.75
N ASP A 194 -16.68 -3.95 2.96
CA ASP A 194 -16.37 -2.66 3.59
C ASP A 194 -15.20 -1.93 2.88
N ILE A 195 -14.20 -2.66 2.36
CA ILE A 195 -13.12 -2.11 1.49
C ILE A 195 -13.67 -1.63 0.16
N ARG A 196 -14.52 -2.44 -0.50
CA ARG A 196 -15.02 -2.14 -1.83
C ARG A 196 -15.97 -0.95 -1.83
N SER A 197 -16.79 -0.81 -0.79
CA SER A 197 -17.72 0.31 -0.61
C SER A 197 -17.09 1.57 -0.01
N SER A 198 -15.79 1.54 0.34
CA SER A 198 -15.11 2.67 0.96
C SER A 198 -14.92 3.85 0.00
N TYR A 199 -14.95 5.07 0.53
CA TYR A 199 -14.68 6.28 -0.24
C TYR A 199 -13.23 6.32 -0.78
N MET A 200 -12.28 5.65 -0.11
CA MET A 200 -10.91 5.52 -0.60
C MET A 200 -10.83 4.69 -1.89
N SER A 201 -11.67 3.66 -2.02
CA SER A 201 -11.72 2.83 -3.24
C SER A 201 -12.13 3.67 -4.46
N HIS A 202 -13.12 4.55 -4.27
CA HIS A 202 -13.60 5.49 -5.27
C HIS A 202 -12.58 6.60 -5.56
N ALA A 203 -11.96 7.16 -4.52
CA ALA A 203 -10.91 8.18 -4.68
C ALA A 203 -9.72 7.65 -5.47
N PHE A 204 -9.27 6.42 -5.19
CA PHE A 204 -8.19 5.78 -5.94
C PHE A 204 -8.55 5.58 -7.41
N LEU A 205 -9.75 5.07 -7.72
CA LEU A 205 -10.19 4.90 -9.10
C LEU A 205 -10.26 6.22 -9.86
N LEU A 206 -10.67 7.29 -9.18
CA LEU A 206 -10.72 8.63 -9.74
C LEU A 206 -9.32 9.16 -10.04
N ILE A 207 -8.37 9.01 -9.11
CA ILE A 207 -6.95 9.35 -9.32
C ILE A 207 -6.39 8.57 -10.52
N VAL A 208 -6.56 7.25 -10.56
CA VAL A 208 -6.06 6.42 -11.67
C VAL A 208 -6.69 6.81 -13.01
N ARG A 209 -7.97 7.19 -13.04
CA ARG A 209 -8.62 7.70 -14.26
C ARG A 209 -8.04 9.03 -14.74
N PHE A 210 -7.58 9.90 -13.85
CA PHE A 210 -6.93 11.15 -14.22
C PHE A 210 -5.55 10.96 -14.85
N PHE A 211 -4.86 9.87 -14.53
CA PHE A 211 -3.53 9.54 -15.06
C PHE A 211 -3.55 8.60 -16.27
N ARG A 212 -4.73 8.39 -16.86
CA ARG A 212 -4.96 7.55 -18.05
C ARG A 212 -5.33 8.41 -19.24
#